data_AF-A0A7U9S531-F1
#
_entry.id   AF-A0A7U9S531-F1
#
_cell.length_a   1.000
_cell.length_b   1.000
_cell.length_c   1.000
_cell.angle_alpha   90.00
_cell.angle_beta   90.00
_cell.angle_gamma   90.00
#
_symmetry.space_group_name_H-M   'P 1'
#
loop_
_entity.id
_entity.type
_entity.pdbx_description
1 polymer ?
#
loop_
_entity_poly.entity_id
_entity_poly.type
_entity_poly.pdbx_seq_one_letter_code
_entity_poly.pdbx_strand_id
1 'polypeptide(L)'
;MNGRFPQKQNTSEKLKAKQYGAAALICILVAVIMTIIRLIWGNVMLGSGGDKIPLGMVIFLVRNIVLLFGAIDLVSAIYHFILWNRNGRHSMDDDNNGLFSDWQSGERSPVKVSLVLMIGIIMLALVLIVQA
;
A
#
# COMPACT_ATOMS: atom_id res chain seq x y z
N MET A 1 23.28 -38.66 -4.94
CA MET A 1 22.48 -37.57 -4.35
C MET A 1 22.96 -36.26 -4.96
N ASN A 2 22.26 -35.73 -5.97
CA ASN A 2 22.59 -34.43 -6.54
C ASN A 2 22.07 -33.35 -5.61
N GLY A 3 22.97 -32.76 -4.82
CA GLY A 3 22.73 -31.57 -4.02
C GLY A 3 22.44 -30.36 -4.92
N ARG A 4 21.24 -30.31 -5.48
CA ARG A 4 20.67 -29.05 -5.95
C ARG A 4 20.33 -28.25 -4.71
N PHE A 5 21.24 -27.35 -4.32
CA PHE A 5 20.87 -26.22 -3.47
C PHE A 5 19.54 -25.66 -4.01
N PRO A 6 18.50 -25.48 -3.19
CA PRO A 6 17.25 -24.91 -3.68
C PRO A 6 17.59 -23.56 -4.28
N GLN A 7 17.51 -23.47 -5.60
CA GLN A 7 17.64 -22.22 -6.33
C GLN A 7 16.60 -21.30 -5.71
N LYS A 8 17.06 -20.25 -5.03
CA LYS A 8 16.20 -19.29 -4.33
C LYS A 8 15.05 -18.97 -5.28
N GLN A 9 13.84 -19.42 -4.95
CA GLN A 9 12.67 -19.25 -5.80
C GLN A 9 12.41 -17.74 -5.86
N ASN A 10 12.89 -17.13 -6.93
CA ASN A 10 12.83 -15.70 -7.11
C ASN A 10 11.49 -15.41 -7.76
N THR A 11 10.59 -14.78 -7.00
CA THR A 11 9.36 -14.24 -7.57
C THR A 11 9.67 -13.29 -8.72
N SER A 12 8.92 -13.41 -9.80
CA SER A 12 9.12 -12.61 -11.00
C SER A 12 9.09 -11.11 -10.70
N GLU A 13 10.07 -10.40 -11.27
CA GLU A 13 10.16 -8.95 -11.21
C GLU A 13 8.93 -8.26 -11.84
N LYS A 14 8.30 -8.92 -12.84
CA LYS A 14 7.03 -8.47 -13.43
C LYS A 14 5.88 -8.55 -12.42
N LEU A 15 5.78 -9.66 -11.68
CA LEU A 15 4.75 -9.82 -10.66
C LEU A 15 4.94 -8.82 -9.52
N LYS A 16 6.19 -8.63 -9.05
CA LYS A 16 6.52 -7.60 -8.05
C LYS A 16 6.11 -6.21 -8.51
N ALA A 17 6.50 -5.82 -9.73
CA ALA A 17 6.13 -4.53 -10.31
C ALA A 17 4.60 -4.35 -10.39
N LYS A 18 3.87 -5.40 -10.79
CA LYS A 18 2.40 -5.41 -10.84
C LYS A 18 1.78 -5.25 -9.46
N GLN A 19 2.29 -5.95 -8.45
CA GLN A 19 1.76 -5.90 -7.09
C GLN A 19 2.04 -4.57 -6.40
N TYR A 20 3.27 -4.05 -6.49
CA TYR A 20 3.60 -2.71 -5.98
C TYR A 20 2.83 -1.61 -6.74
N GLY A 21 2.70 -1.74 -8.06
CA GLY A 21 1.92 -0.79 -8.86
C GLY A 21 0.45 -0.78 -8.46
N ALA A 22 -0.14 -1.96 -8.23
CA ALA A 22 -1.51 -2.07 -7.74
C ALA A 22 -1.67 -1.46 -6.33
N ALA A 23 -0.72 -1.71 -5.42
CA ALA A 23 -0.73 -1.13 -4.08
C ALA A 23 -0.68 0.41 -4.13
N ALA A 24 0.20 0.98 -4.96
CA ALA A 24 0.28 2.42 -5.19
C ALA A 24 -1.03 3.02 -5.70
N LEU A 25 -1.67 2.37 -6.69
CA LEU A 25 -2.97 2.81 -7.22
C LEU A 25 -4.08 2.78 -6.17
N ILE A 26 -4.09 1.76 -5.30
CA ILE A 26 -5.04 1.68 -4.18
C ILE A 26 -4.80 2.84 -3.20
N CYS A 27 -3.55 3.12 -2.83
CA CYS A 27 -3.21 4.25 -1.96
C CYS A 27 -3.68 5.59 -2.55
N ILE A 28 -3.48 5.80 -3.86
CA ILE A 28 -3.96 7.00 -4.57
C ILE A 28 -5.49 7.08 -4.53
N LEU A 29 -6.20 5.99 -4.84
CA LEU A 29 -7.66 5.94 -4.81
C LEU A 29 -8.20 6.31 -3.42
N VAL A 30 -7.63 5.72 -2.37
CA VAL A 30 -8.00 6.02 -0.98
C VAL A 30 -7.73 7.49 -0.64
N ALA A 31 -6.60 8.04 -1.06
CA ALA A 31 -6.28 9.45 -0.84
C ALA A 31 -7.25 10.41 -1.55
N VAL A 32 -7.73 10.04 -2.75
CA VAL A 32 -8.77 10.78 -3.48
C VAL A 32 -10.09 10.74 -2.71
N ILE A 33 -10.53 9.56 -2.26
CA ILE A 33 -11.75 9.40 -1.45
C ILE A 33 -11.67 10.24 -0.17
N MET A 34 -10.55 10.15 0.56
CA MET A 34 -10.29 10.96 1.76
C MET A 34 -10.36 12.46 1.46
N THR A 35 -9.84 12.90 0.31
CA THR A 35 -9.90 14.31 -0.09
C THR A 35 -11.34 14.76 -0.35
N ILE A 36 -12.15 13.94 -1.03
CA ILE A 36 -13.57 14.23 -1.25
C ILE A 36 -14.32 14.34 0.09
N ILE A 37 -14.10 13.39 1.00
CA ILE A 37 -14.72 13.42 2.34
C ILE A 37 -14.29 14.69 3.09
N ARG A 38 -13.02 15.05 3.07
CA ARG A 38 -12.53 16.30 3.68
C ARG A 38 -13.19 17.54 3.07
N LEU A 39 -13.46 17.57 1.77
CA LEU A 39 -14.10 18.72 1.14
C LEU A 39 -15.56 18.87 1.59
N ILE A 40 -16.28 17.77 1.78
CA ILE A 40 -17.71 17.82 2.13
C ILE A 40 -17.91 17.95 3.66
N TRP A 41 -17.13 17.22 4.47
CA TRP A 41 -17.28 17.13 5.93
C TRP A 41 -16.12 17.73 6.73
N GLY A 42 -15.15 18.40 6.10
CA GLY A 42 -13.94 18.87 6.78
C GLY A 42 -14.15 19.84 7.93
N ASN A 43 -15.28 20.55 7.93
CA ASN A 43 -15.66 21.50 8.99
C ASN A 43 -16.36 20.83 10.18
N VAL A 44 -16.68 19.53 10.11
CA VAL A 44 -17.22 18.79 11.25
C VAL A 44 -16.20 18.74 12.36
N MET A 45 -16.59 19.19 13.54
CA MET A 45 -15.76 19.11 14.74
C MET A 45 -15.97 17.74 15.40
N LEU A 46 -14.89 17.07 15.72
CA LEU A 46 -14.86 15.82 16.46
C LEU A 46 -14.31 16.07 17.87
N GLY A 47 -14.81 15.31 18.86
CA GLY A 47 -14.43 15.41 20.26
C GLY A 47 -15.53 16.02 21.14
N SER A 48 -15.37 15.92 22.46
CA SER A 48 -16.31 16.44 23.45
C SER A 48 -15.62 17.40 24.44
N GLY A 49 -16.21 18.57 24.68
CA GLY A 49 -15.61 19.59 25.57
C GLY A 49 -14.79 20.65 24.84
N GLY A 50 -13.69 21.09 25.45
CA GLY A 50 -12.83 22.19 24.98
C GLY A 50 -11.87 21.83 23.83
N ASP A 51 -11.53 20.55 23.67
CA ASP A 51 -10.55 20.05 22.69
C ASP A 51 -11.22 19.51 21.43
N LYS A 52 -11.88 20.40 20.69
CA LYS A 52 -12.52 20.05 19.42
C LYS A 52 -11.52 20.05 18.28
N ILE A 53 -11.36 18.91 17.60
CA ILE A 53 -10.48 18.78 16.44
C ILE A 53 -11.34 18.73 15.17
N PRO A 54 -11.07 19.57 14.14
CA PRO A 54 -11.80 19.48 12.89
C PRO A 54 -11.44 18.18 12.15
N LEU A 55 -12.46 17.45 11.68
CA LEU A 55 -12.33 16.23 10.90
C LEU A 55 -11.41 16.42 9.70
N GLY A 56 -11.42 17.62 9.09
CA GLY A 56 -10.53 17.94 7.97
C GLY A 56 -9.04 17.87 8.33
N MET A 57 -8.65 18.17 9.56
CA MET A 57 -7.25 18.06 10.03
C MET A 57 -6.85 16.59 10.20
N VAL A 58 -7.73 15.77 10.81
CA VAL A 58 -7.48 14.34 11.00
C VAL A 58 -7.34 13.64 9.64
N ILE A 59 -8.28 13.89 8.73
CA ILE A 59 -8.24 13.33 7.37
C ILE A 59 -6.98 13.80 6.64
N PHE A 60 -6.59 15.06 6.79
CA PHE A 60 -5.36 15.56 6.16
C PHE A 60 -4.12 14.79 6.61
N LEU A 61 -3.97 14.57 7.92
CA LEU A 61 -2.83 13.86 8.48
C LEU A 61 -2.79 12.40 8.02
N VAL A 62 -3.90 11.68 8.16
CA VAL A 62 -4.03 10.29 7.70
C VAL A 62 -3.74 10.15 6.21
N ARG A 63 -4.32 11.04 5.38
CA ARG A 63 -4.11 11.04 3.93
C ARG A 63 -2.65 11.20 3.56
N ASN A 64 -1.91 12.10 4.22
CA ASN A 64 -0.48 12.29 3.91
C ASN A 64 0.34 11.04 4.24
N ILE A 65 0.02 10.34 5.33
CA ILE A 65 0.67 9.06 5.66
C ILE A 65 0.37 8.02 4.58
N VAL A 66 -0.90 7.87 4.17
CA VAL A 66 -1.29 6.94 3.09
C VAL A 66 -0.57 7.28 1.78
N LEU A 67 -0.44 8.56 1.42
CA LEU A 67 0.28 8.99 0.23
C LEU A 67 1.77 8.69 0.28
N LEU A 68 2.42 8.79 1.46
CA LEU A 68 3.82 8.40 1.63
C LEU A 68 4.03 6.91 1.31
N PHE A 69 3.15 6.03 1.83
CA PHE A 69 3.21 4.61 1.50
C PHE A 69 2.93 4.36 0.01
N GLY A 70 1.94 5.03 -0.56
CA GLY A 70 1.67 4.96 -2.00
C GLY A 70 2.86 5.40 -2.87
N ALA A 71 3.61 6.41 -2.44
CA ALA A 71 4.83 6.85 -3.14
C ALA A 71 5.95 5.80 -3.05
N ILE A 72 6.14 5.17 -1.90
CA ILE A 72 7.11 4.08 -1.72
C ILE A 72 6.75 2.89 -2.63
N ASP A 73 5.48 2.50 -2.65
CA ASP A 73 4.97 1.43 -3.51
C ASP A 73 5.18 1.78 -4.99
N LEU A 74 4.93 3.03 -5.39
CA LEU A 74 5.12 3.48 -6.76
C LEU A 74 6.59 3.42 -7.20
N VAL A 75 7.51 3.90 -6.36
CA VAL A 75 8.96 3.85 -6.63
C VAL A 75 9.41 2.39 -6.74
N SER A 76 8.91 1.51 -5.86
CA SER A 76 9.21 0.08 -5.88
C SER A 76 8.68 -0.58 -7.16
N ALA A 77 7.49 -0.20 -7.62
CA ALA A 77 6.91 -0.68 -8.87
C ALA A 77 7.77 -0.30 -10.07
N ILE A 78 8.20 0.97 -10.14
CA ILE A 78 9.07 1.48 -11.21
C ILE A 78 10.42 0.76 -11.19
N TYR A 79 11.03 0.59 -10.02
CA TYR A 79 12.30 -0.11 -9.85
C TYR A 79 12.23 -1.54 -10.41
N HIS A 80 11.26 -2.33 -9.96
CA HIS A 80 11.08 -3.72 -10.41
C HIS A 80 10.71 -3.80 -11.90
N PHE A 81 9.95 -2.84 -12.42
CA PHE A 81 9.64 -2.75 -13.84
C PHE A 81 10.89 -2.48 -14.70
N ILE A 82 11.75 -1.54 -14.29
CA ILE A 82 13.02 -1.24 -14.98
C ILE A 82 13.93 -2.47 -14.92
N LEU A 83 14.02 -3.14 -13.77
CA LEU A 83 14.84 -4.34 -13.61
C LEU A 83 14.35 -5.48 -14.51
N TRP A 84 13.05 -5.72 -14.56
CA TRP A 84 12.44 -6.69 -15.48
C TRP A 84 12.74 -6.36 -16.95
N ASN A 85 12.65 -5.08 -17.32
CA ASN A 85 12.95 -4.63 -18.68
C ASN A 85 14.43 -4.79 -19.04
N ARG A 86 15.35 -4.48 -18.12
CA ARG A 86 16.80 -4.68 -18.32
C ARG A 86 17.18 -6.15 -18.44
N ASN A 87 16.46 -7.04 -17.75
CA ASN A 87 16.69 -8.48 -17.79
C ASN A 87 16.02 -9.18 -19.00
N GLY A 88 15.64 -8.41 -20.03
CA GLY A 88 15.08 -8.96 -21.27
C GLY A 88 13.63 -9.45 -21.15
N ARG A 89 12.90 -9.02 -20.10
CA ARG A 89 11.50 -9.41 -19.85
C ARG A 89 11.27 -10.92 -19.81
N HIS A 90 12.21 -11.65 -19.22
CA HIS A 90 12.10 -13.10 -19.10
C HIS A 90 10.75 -13.48 -18.48
N SER A 91 10.02 -14.37 -19.14
CA SER A 91 8.78 -14.92 -18.62
C SER A 91 9.10 -15.90 -17.49
N MET A 92 8.32 -15.87 -16.41
CA MET A 92 8.41 -16.83 -15.30
C MET A 92 7.01 -17.38 -15.02
N ASP A 93 6.94 -18.55 -14.41
CA ASP A 93 5.69 -19.30 -14.20
C ASP A 93 4.68 -18.55 -13.31
N ASP A 94 5.16 -17.64 -12.46
CA ASP A 94 4.34 -16.85 -11.54
C ASP A 94 3.89 -15.49 -12.11
N ASP A 95 4.24 -15.14 -13.35
CA ASP A 95 3.85 -13.89 -14.01
C ASP A 95 2.33 -13.65 -14.04
N ASN A 96 1.57 -14.73 -14.14
CA ASN A 96 0.10 -14.71 -14.24
C ASN A 96 -0.59 -14.89 -12.90
N ASN A 97 0.16 -14.96 -11.80
CA ASN A 97 -0.43 -15.05 -10.48
C ASN A 97 -1.23 -13.79 -10.13
N GLY A 98 -2.19 -13.97 -9.22
CA GLY A 98 -3.04 -12.89 -8.73
C GLY A 98 -2.26 -11.84 -7.93
N LEU A 99 -2.85 -10.65 -7.79
CA LEU A 99 -2.28 -9.53 -7.01
C LEU A 99 -2.08 -9.86 -5.52
N PHE A 100 -2.86 -10.82 -5.01
CA PHE A 100 -2.80 -11.31 -3.63
C PHE A 100 -1.94 -12.57 -3.48
N SER A 101 -1.25 -13.02 -4.53
CA SER A 101 -0.34 -14.15 -4.39
C SER A 101 0.88 -13.74 -3.55
N ASP A 102 1.18 -14.55 -2.54
CA ASP A 102 2.39 -14.36 -1.75
C ASP A 102 3.61 -14.73 -2.61
N TRP A 103 4.75 -14.14 -2.30
CA TRP A 103 5.98 -14.40 -3.03
C TRP A 103 6.47 -15.81 -2.75
N GLN A 104 7.16 -16.39 -3.72
CA GLN A 104 7.75 -17.73 -3.59
C GLN A 104 8.85 -17.77 -2.52
N SER A 105 9.41 -16.61 -2.14
CA SER A 105 10.29 -16.47 -0.98
C SER A 105 9.60 -16.68 0.37
N GLY A 106 8.26 -16.79 0.39
CA GLY A 106 7.44 -16.82 1.60
C GLY A 106 7.01 -15.44 2.11
N GLU A 107 7.45 -14.36 1.45
CA GLU A 107 7.04 -12.99 1.78
C GLU A 107 5.59 -12.72 1.37
N ARG A 108 4.87 -11.95 2.19
CA ARG A 108 3.48 -11.55 1.89
C ARG A 108 3.46 -10.60 0.70
N SER A 109 2.40 -10.67 -0.10
CA SER A 109 2.26 -9.75 -1.24
C SER A 109 2.21 -8.28 -0.76
N PRO A 110 2.87 -7.33 -1.46
CA PRO A 110 2.84 -5.91 -1.12
C PRO A 110 1.41 -5.34 -1.01
N VAL A 111 0.48 -5.83 -1.83
CA VAL A 111 -0.93 -5.45 -1.77
C VAL A 111 -1.57 -5.83 -0.43
N LYS A 112 -1.31 -7.05 0.07
CA LYS A 112 -1.81 -7.48 1.39
C LYS A 112 -1.21 -6.62 2.51
N VAL A 113 0.09 -6.35 2.46
CA VAL A 113 0.78 -5.55 3.47
C VAL A 113 0.22 -4.12 3.49
N SER A 114 0.08 -3.49 2.32
CA SER A 114 -0.47 -2.15 2.17
C SER A 114 -1.91 -2.04 2.69
N LEU A 115 -2.76 -3.04 2.42
CA LEU A 115 -4.13 -3.11 2.96
C LEU A 115 -4.16 -3.22 4.49
N VAL A 116 -3.37 -4.12 5.08
CA VAL A 116 -3.30 -4.26 6.54
C VAL A 116 -2.84 -2.97 7.20
N LEU A 117 -1.84 -2.32 6.60
CA LEU A 117 -1.30 -1.06 7.09
C LEU A 117 -2.35 0.06 7.02
N MET A 118 -3.10 0.16 5.91
CA MET A 118 -4.20 1.11 5.78
C MET A 118 -5.28 0.89 6.85
N ILE A 119 -5.69 -0.36 7.09
CA ILE A 119 -6.66 -0.68 8.16
C ILE A 119 -6.11 -0.24 9.52
N GLY A 120 -4.83 -0.50 9.79
CA GLY A 120 -4.16 -0.09 11.02
C GLY A 120 -4.17 1.43 11.22
N ILE A 121 -3.85 2.21 10.17
CA ILE A 121 -3.88 3.68 10.23
C ILE A 121 -5.30 4.19 10.52
N ILE A 122 -6.32 3.62 9.85
CA ILE A 122 -7.73 4.03 10.05
C ILE A 122 -8.16 3.76 11.48
N MET A 123 -7.85 2.58 12.03
CA MET A 123 -8.18 2.23 13.41
C MET A 123 -7.47 3.16 14.40
N LEU A 124 -6.20 3.47 14.18
CA LEU A 124 -5.45 4.38 15.03
C LEU A 124 -6.04 5.79 15.01
N ALA A 125 -6.44 6.28 13.83
CA ALA A 125 -7.14 7.56 13.71
C ALA A 125 -8.48 7.57 14.45
N LEU A 126 -9.26 6.48 14.40
CA LEU A 126 -10.51 6.35 15.14
C LEU A 126 -10.29 6.36 16.66
N VAL A 127 -9.28 5.64 17.16
CA VAL A 127 -8.94 5.64 18.59
C VAL A 127 -8.58 7.05 19.07
N LEU A 128 -7.76 7.79 18.29
CA LEU A 128 -7.42 9.17 18.62
C LEU A 128 -8.64 10.09 18.67
N ILE A 129 -9.63 9.88 17.80
CA ILE A 129 -10.88 10.63 17.81
C ILE A 129 -11.73 10.30 19.06
N VAL A 130 -11.79 9.03 19.46
CA VAL A 130 -12.58 8.60 20.63
C VAL A 130 -11.96 9.08 21.95
N GLN A 131 -10.64 9.25 21.98
CA GLN A 131 -9.90 9.71 23.17
C GLN A 131 -9.83 11.25 23.32
N ALA A 132 -10.20 12.01 22.28
CA ALA A 132 -10.27 13.48 22.29
C ALA A 132 -11.68 13.98 22.62
#